data_AF-A0A132NYP7-F1
#
_entry.id   AF-A0A132NYP7-F1
#
_cell.length_a   1.000
_cell.length_b   1.000
_cell.length_c   1.000
_cell.angle_alpha   90.00
_cell.angle_beta   90.00
_cell.angle_gamma   90.00
#
_symmetry.space_group_name_H-M   'P 1'
#
loop_
_entity.id
_entity.type
_entity.pdbx_description
1 polymer ?
#
loop_
_entity_poly.entity_id
_entity_poly.type
_entity_poly.pdbx_seq_one_letter_code
_entity_poly.pdbx_strand_id
1 'polypeptide(L)'
;MALETEILERHPAREWLPKGHSYDCKKILPSLSAEICSYLQYKAPPSDRQKQVQRLLQKLDGKIRGSEVFKGYIPTSGPLLRIVGSYANGTAMCTSPVDVCALIITPNSMETVADPKLWFAFSKLLLEAGYTLVSTHFYQSIARTIVLHSDLSVPLHFYYHGKELMNNTERALQLFKESSSLQQLHCLIKAICRHKCIHGFTHGNISSHYIFLLVQSFALTLLPKQLTETVGSLLILFTNFISNYDESIYYADIQSGNILCEQKVHRTEPYFEIRSASFYDMHDVPYKYCVFKDTMMEISRLLRYYESPGVVAPISIVFELCGF
;
A
#
# COMPACT_ATOMS: atom_id res chain seq x y z
N MET A 1 23.65 -11.86 -13.63
CA MET A 1 23.85 -12.60 -12.35
C MET A 1 25.06 -12.11 -11.53
N ALA A 2 26.29 -12.02 -12.06
CA ALA A 2 27.43 -11.53 -11.26
C ALA A 2 27.37 -10.02 -10.94
N LEU A 3 26.98 -9.18 -11.91
CA LEU A 3 26.96 -7.72 -11.76
C LEU A 3 25.84 -7.19 -10.86
N GLU A 4 24.63 -7.77 -10.93
CA GLU A 4 23.49 -7.38 -10.08
C GLU A 4 23.73 -7.74 -8.61
N THR A 5 24.38 -8.88 -8.35
CA THR A 5 24.76 -9.28 -6.99
C THR A 5 25.83 -8.34 -6.44
N GLU A 6 26.79 -7.90 -7.26
CA GLU A 6 27.84 -6.95 -6.87
C GLU A 6 27.31 -5.52 -6.60
N ILE A 7 26.31 -5.07 -7.37
CA ILE A 7 25.62 -3.79 -7.15
C ILE A 7 24.78 -3.83 -5.86
N LEU A 8 24.01 -4.91 -5.66
CA LEU A 8 23.25 -5.12 -4.42
C LEU A 8 24.17 -5.26 -3.21
N GLU A 9 25.35 -5.87 -3.37
CA GLU A 9 26.30 -6.05 -2.27
C GLU A 9 26.93 -4.75 -1.77
N ARG A 10 27.05 -3.75 -2.65
CA ARG A 10 27.64 -2.43 -2.38
C ARG A 10 26.60 -1.37 -1.99
N HIS A 11 25.33 -1.73 -1.88
CA HIS A 11 24.27 -0.77 -1.57
C HIS A 11 24.45 -0.18 -0.16
N PRO A 12 24.58 1.16 0.01
CA PRO A 12 24.94 1.78 1.29
C PRO A 12 23.93 1.50 2.42
N ALA A 13 22.64 1.37 2.08
CA ALA A 13 21.60 0.99 3.04
C ALA A 13 21.74 -0.43 3.62
N ARG A 14 22.63 -1.29 3.08
CA ARG A 14 22.90 -2.59 3.70
C ARG A 14 23.56 -2.48 5.05
N GLU A 15 24.32 -1.41 5.30
CA GLU A 15 24.94 -1.20 6.61
C GLU A 15 23.90 -1.00 7.71
N TRP A 16 22.66 -0.66 7.33
CA TRP A 16 21.51 -0.54 8.22
C TRP A 16 20.85 -1.88 8.55
N LEU A 17 21.13 -2.91 7.75
CA LEU A 17 20.78 -4.28 8.11
C LEU A 17 21.83 -4.78 9.11
N PRO A 18 21.43 -5.49 10.18
CA PRO A 18 22.35 -5.92 11.22
C PRO A 18 23.48 -6.77 10.61
N LYS A 19 24.74 -6.33 10.75
CA LYS A 19 25.94 -7.04 10.24
C LYS A 19 26.30 -8.30 11.06
N GLY A 20 25.52 -8.68 12.06
CA GLY A 20 25.87 -9.84 12.91
C GLY A 20 25.18 -9.92 14.26
N HIS A 21 23.89 -9.55 14.36
CA HIS A 21 23.12 -9.96 15.53
C HIS A 21 22.42 -11.28 15.22
N SER A 22 22.97 -12.37 15.76
CA SER A 22 22.28 -13.66 15.78
C SER A 22 21.15 -13.56 16.81
N TYR A 23 19.96 -13.16 16.35
CA TYR A 23 18.73 -13.63 16.98
C TYR A 23 18.89 -15.16 17.16
N ASP A 24 18.47 -15.76 18.29
CA ASP A 24 18.38 -17.22 18.37
C ASP A 24 17.16 -17.67 17.55
N CYS A 25 17.31 -17.51 16.23
CA CYS A 25 16.30 -17.56 15.17
C CYS A 25 15.43 -18.83 15.21
N LYS A 26 15.90 -19.87 15.90
CA LYS A 26 15.28 -21.20 15.91
C LYS A 26 14.01 -21.29 16.75
N LYS A 27 13.77 -20.38 17.72
CA LYS A 27 12.59 -20.45 18.62
C LYS A 27 11.50 -19.43 18.30
N ILE A 28 11.87 -18.18 18.02
CA ILE A 28 10.89 -17.08 17.93
C ILE A 28 10.38 -16.82 16.51
N LEU A 29 11.22 -16.98 15.48
CA LEU A 29 10.82 -16.71 14.09
C LEU A 29 9.64 -17.55 13.59
N PRO A 30 9.57 -18.88 13.87
CA PRO A 30 8.44 -19.69 13.42
C PRO A 30 7.14 -19.30 14.12
N SER A 31 7.19 -19.03 15.44
CA SER A 31 6.02 -18.61 16.22
C SER A 31 5.55 -17.21 15.81
N LEU A 32 6.46 -16.26 15.62
CA LEU A 32 6.17 -14.90 15.14
C LEU A 32 5.50 -14.94 13.77
N SER A 33 6.06 -15.73 12.84
CA SER A 33 5.50 -15.83 11.49
C SER A 33 4.12 -16.48 11.50
N ALA A 34 3.91 -17.52 12.31
CA ALA A 34 2.61 -18.17 12.45
C ALA A 34 1.56 -17.21 12.99
N GLU A 35 1.86 -16.48 14.07
CA GLU A 35 0.95 -15.50 14.66
C GLU A 35 0.61 -14.36 13.69
N ILE A 36 1.60 -13.82 12.98
CA ILE A 36 1.36 -12.81 11.93
C ILE A 36 0.45 -13.40 10.85
N CYS A 37 0.72 -14.60 10.35
CA CYS A 37 -0.11 -15.23 9.32
C CYS A 37 -1.55 -15.43 9.80
N SER A 38 -1.75 -15.94 11.02
CA SER A 38 -3.09 -16.13 11.61
C SER A 38 -3.84 -14.80 11.76
N TYR A 39 -3.16 -13.75 12.23
CA TYR A 39 -3.74 -12.42 12.34
C TYR A 39 -4.17 -11.86 10.97
N LEU A 40 -3.30 -11.98 9.96
CA LEU A 40 -3.59 -11.51 8.61
C LEU A 40 -4.74 -12.29 7.95
N GLN A 41 -4.82 -13.60 8.18
CA GLN A 41 -5.95 -14.43 7.74
C GLN A 41 -7.25 -13.99 8.40
N TYR A 42 -7.24 -13.73 9.71
CA TYR A 42 -8.40 -13.23 10.43
C TYR A 42 -8.88 -11.87 9.91
N LYS A 43 -7.95 -10.99 9.52
CA LYS A 43 -8.25 -9.67 8.95
C LYS A 43 -8.52 -9.70 7.44
N ALA A 44 -8.39 -10.84 6.75
CA ALA A 44 -8.59 -10.94 5.32
C ALA A 44 -10.07 -10.68 4.93
N PRO A 45 -10.35 -10.18 3.72
CA PRO A 45 -11.73 -10.08 3.23
C PRO A 45 -12.38 -11.47 3.13
N PRO A 46 -13.70 -11.57 3.32
CA PRO A 46 -14.46 -12.78 3.01
C PRO A 46 -14.19 -13.26 1.58
N SER A 47 -14.09 -14.58 1.39
CA SER A 47 -13.71 -15.21 0.12
C SER A 47 -14.71 -14.98 -1.02
N ASP A 48 -15.97 -14.66 -0.69
CA ASP A 48 -17.04 -14.34 -1.64
C ASP A 48 -17.08 -12.86 -2.02
N ARG A 49 -16.44 -11.97 -1.25
CA ARG A 49 -16.53 -10.52 -1.46
C ARG A 49 -16.03 -10.10 -2.84
N GLN A 50 -14.90 -10.64 -3.29
CA GLN A 50 -14.37 -10.30 -4.62
C GLN A 50 -15.34 -10.73 -5.73
N LYS A 51 -16.03 -11.87 -5.57
CA LYS A 51 -17.06 -12.34 -6.51
C LYS A 51 -18.30 -11.43 -6.50
N GLN A 52 -18.74 -10.99 -5.32
CA GLN A 52 -19.85 -10.04 -5.19
C GLN A 52 -19.54 -8.72 -5.89
N VAL A 53 -18.36 -8.15 -5.63
CA VAL A 53 -17.87 -6.93 -6.29
C VAL A 53 -17.82 -7.12 -7.82
N GLN A 54 -17.23 -8.21 -8.31
CA GLN A 54 -17.15 -8.46 -9.75
C GLN A 54 -18.53 -8.51 -10.42
N ARG A 55 -19.53 -9.14 -9.79
CA ARG A 55 -20.92 -9.16 -10.31
C ARG A 55 -21.54 -7.76 -10.35
N LEU A 56 -21.32 -6.95 -9.32
CA LEU A 56 -21.81 -5.57 -9.27
C LEU A 56 -21.18 -4.70 -10.36
N LEU A 57 -19.86 -4.84 -10.55
CA LEU A 57 -19.14 -4.12 -11.61
C LEU A 57 -19.57 -4.57 -13.00
N GLN A 58 -19.81 -5.87 -13.24
CA GLN A 58 -20.34 -6.36 -14.53
C GLN A 58 -21.71 -5.78 -14.86
N LYS A 59 -22.62 -5.70 -13.88
CA LYS A 59 -23.93 -5.06 -14.07
C LYS A 59 -23.79 -3.57 -14.41
N LEU A 60 -22.90 -2.87 -13.71
CA LEU A 60 -22.65 -1.45 -13.94
C LEU A 60 -21.98 -1.21 -15.30
N ASP A 61 -21.04 -2.07 -15.71
CA ASP A 61 -20.41 -2.06 -17.04
C ASP A 61 -21.46 -2.10 -18.16
N GLY A 62 -22.42 -3.04 -18.06
CA GLY A 62 -23.54 -3.12 -19.01
C GLY A 62 -24.39 -1.85 -19.08
N LYS A 63 -24.67 -1.21 -17.93
CA LYS A 63 -25.40 0.07 -17.89
C LYS A 63 -24.63 1.22 -18.53
N ILE A 64 -23.32 1.32 -18.28
CA ILE A 64 -22.46 2.34 -18.89
C ILE A 64 -22.43 2.15 -20.41
N ARG A 65 -22.28 0.90 -20.88
CA ARG A 65 -22.26 0.58 -22.31
C ARG A 65 -23.58 0.85 -23.01
N GLY A 66 -24.71 0.68 -22.32
CA GLY A 66 -26.03 1.01 -22.85
C GLY A 66 -26.38 2.50 -22.83
N SER A 67 -25.53 3.36 -22.28
CA SER A 67 -25.79 4.79 -22.17
C SER A 67 -25.27 5.55 -23.38
N GLU A 68 -26.15 6.29 -24.06
CA GLU A 68 -25.76 7.17 -25.17
C GLU A 68 -24.76 8.27 -24.75
N VAL A 69 -24.73 8.64 -23.46
CA VAL A 69 -23.79 9.66 -22.93
C VAL A 69 -22.34 9.20 -23.05
N PHE A 70 -22.06 7.90 -22.88
CA PHE A 70 -20.71 7.35 -22.90
C PHE A 70 -20.28 6.84 -24.27
N LYS A 71 -21.15 6.95 -25.29
CA LYS A 71 -20.87 6.52 -26.65
C LYS A 71 -19.69 7.32 -27.23
N GLY A 72 -18.66 6.61 -27.69
CA GLY A 72 -17.42 7.21 -28.16
C GLY A 72 -16.41 7.59 -27.06
N TYR A 73 -16.79 7.49 -25.79
CA TYR A 73 -15.93 7.76 -24.62
C TYR A 73 -15.52 6.50 -23.86
N ILE A 74 -15.75 5.31 -24.40
CA ILE A 74 -15.43 4.04 -23.73
C ILE A 74 -14.81 3.04 -24.71
N PRO A 75 -13.88 2.17 -24.26
CA PRO A 75 -13.39 1.07 -25.07
C PRO A 75 -14.51 0.15 -25.55
N THR A 76 -14.42 -0.29 -26.80
CA THR A 76 -15.36 -1.23 -27.42
C THR A 76 -15.17 -2.68 -26.95
N SER A 77 -14.03 -2.99 -26.31
CA SER A 77 -13.71 -4.32 -25.79
C SER A 77 -13.08 -4.27 -24.38
N GLY A 78 -13.20 -5.38 -23.63
CA GLY A 78 -12.66 -5.52 -22.28
C GLY A 78 -13.52 -4.89 -21.16
N PRO A 79 -13.15 -5.07 -19.88
CA PRO A 79 -13.89 -4.48 -18.76
C PRO A 79 -13.58 -2.97 -18.62
N LEU A 80 -14.63 -2.13 -18.50
CA LEU A 80 -14.51 -0.68 -18.25
C LEU A 80 -14.16 -0.39 -16.79
N LEU A 81 -14.62 -1.25 -15.90
CA LEU A 81 -14.45 -1.11 -14.45
C LEU A 81 -13.43 -2.14 -13.98
N ARG A 82 -12.28 -1.66 -13.50
CA ARG A 82 -11.17 -2.51 -13.04
C ARG A 82 -10.94 -2.32 -11.56
N ILE A 83 -10.98 -3.41 -10.80
CA ILE A 83 -10.56 -3.40 -9.39
C ILE A 83 -9.05 -3.11 -9.35
N VAL A 84 -8.66 -2.18 -8.49
CA VAL A 84 -7.29 -1.74 -8.29
C VAL A 84 -6.96 -1.66 -6.79
N GLY A 85 -5.71 -1.33 -6.47
CA GLY A 85 -5.26 -1.17 -5.09
C GLY A 85 -5.32 -2.49 -4.31
N SER A 86 -5.74 -2.41 -3.06
CA SER A 86 -5.58 -3.49 -2.09
C SER A 86 -6.31 -4.79 -2.47
N TYR A 87 -7.50 -4.72 -3.10
CA TYR A 87 -8.21 -5.94 -3.52
C TYR A 87 -7.54 -6.61 -4.72
N ALA A 88 -6.90 -5.84 -5.59
CA ALA A 88 -6.21 -6.36 -6.76
C ALA A 88 -4.84 -6.95 -6.39
N ASN A 89 -4.07 -6.30 -5.50
CA ASN A 89 -2.73 -6.76 -5.12
C ASN A 89 -2.69 -7.68 -3.88
N GLY A 90 -3.84 -8.14 -3.39
CA GLY A 90 -3.95 -9.08 -2.27
C GLY A 90 -3.63 -8.49 -0.88
N THR A 91 -3.62 -7.17 -0.73
CA THR A 91 -3.35 -6.47 0.55
C THR A 91 -4.60 -5.89 1.22
N ALA A 92 -5.78 -6.35 0.77
CA ALA A 92 -7.06 -5.94 1.33
C ALA A 92 -7.26 -6.54 2.72
N MET A 93 -7.98 -5.79 3.55
CA MET A 93 -8.50 -6.24 4.84
C MET A 93 -10.02 -6.24 4.79
N CYS A 94 -10.67 -6.90 5.74
CA CYS A 94 -12.12 -7.01 5.85
C CYS A 94 -12.84 -5.66 5.95
N THR A 95 -12.15 -4.58 6.34
CA THR A 95 -12.68 -3.20 6.36
C THR A 95 -12.15 -2.33 5.22
N SER A 96 -11.30 -2.86 4.35
CA SER A 96 -10.75 -2.08 3.25
C SER A 96 -11.85 -1.73 2.24
N PRO A 97 -11.89 -0.47 1.76
CA PRO A 97 -12.69 -0.10 0.61
C PRO A 97 -12.23 -0.87 -0.62
N VAL A 98 -13.11 -1.00 -1.59
CA VAL A 98 -12.77 -1.54 -2.91
C VAL A 98 -12.52 -0.37 -3.84
N ASP A 99 -11.28 -0.22 -4.30
CA ASP A 99 -10.91 0.79 -5.28
C ASP A 99 -11.14 0.25 -6.71
N VAL A 100 -11.78 1.06 -7.56
CA VAL A 100 -12.17 0.70 -8.93
C VAL A 100 -11.83 1.84 -9.87
N CYS A 101 -11.00 1.57 -10.88
CA CYS A 101 -10.76 2.51 -11.98
C CYS A 101 -11.86 2.37 -13.03
N ALA A 102 -12.45 3.49 -13.44
CA ALA A 102 -13.34 3.60 -14.57
C ALA A 102 -12.58 4.07 -15.82
N LEU A 103 -12.59 3.26 -16.87
CA LEU A 103 -11.91 3.52 -18.14
C LEU A 103 -12.83 4.30 -19.08
N ILE A 104 -12.85 5.61 -18.91
CA ILE A 104 -13.51 6.55 -19.83
C ILE A 104 -12.41 7.25 -20.64
N ILE A 105 -12.51 7.17 -21.97
CA ILE A 105 -11.62 7.79 -22.95
C ILE A 105 -12.13 9.20 -23.21
N THR A 106 -11.30 10.21 -22.94
CA THR A 106 -11.58 11.60 -23.30
C THR A 106 -10.91 11.92 -24.64
N PRO A 107 -11.65 12.07 -25.75
CA PRO A 107 -11.07 12.47 -27.03
C PRO A 107 -10.56 13.93 -26.92
N ASN A 108 -9.29 14.13 -27.28
CA ASN A 108 -8.60 15.43 -27.39
C ASN A 108 -8.18 16.18 -26.11
N SER A 109 -8.29 15.60 -24.91
CA SER A 109 -7.62 16.20 -23.75
C SER A 109 -6.15 15.78 -23.73
N MET A 110 -5.22 16.75 -23.66
CA MET A 110 -3.91 16.46 -23.05
C MET A 110 -4.17 15.66 -21.77
N GLU A 111 -3.60 14.45 -21.66
CA GLU A 111 -4.03 13.26 -20.89
C GLU A 111 -4.29 13.39 -19.37
N THR A 112 -4.56 14.58 -18.83
CA THR A 112 -4.28 14.90 -17.43
C THR A 112 -5.49 15.36 -16.62
N VAL A 113 -6.68 15.59 -17.17
CA VAL A 113 -7.83 16.04 -16.37
C VAL A 113 -9.12 15.29 -16.72
N ALA A 114 -9.75 14.75 -15.68
CA ALA A 114 -11.09 14.18 -15.72
C ALA A 114 -12.13 15.18 -16.24
N ASP A 115 -12.82 14.87 -17.35
CA ASP A 115 -14.00 15.64 -17.79
C ASP A 115 -15.10 15.58 -16.71
N PRO A 116 -15.41 16.72 -16.04
CA PRO A 116 -16.40 16.74 -14.98
C PRO A 116 -17.79 16.33 -15.47
N LYS A 117 -18.17 16.63 -16.72
CA LYS A 117 -19.49 16.29 -17.26
C LYS A 117 -19.69 14.79 -17.36
N LEU A 118 -18.69 14.08 -17.89
CA LEU A 118 -18.70 12.61 -17.97
C LEU A 118 -18.71 11.99 -16.56
N TRP A 119 -17.99 12.58 -15.61
CA TRP A 119 -17.96 12.08 -14.24
C TRP A 119 -19.27 12.32 -13.47
N PHE A 120 -19.95 13.43 -13.71
CA PHE A 120 -21.30 13.66 -13.19
C PHE A 120 -22.31 12.70 -13.81
N ALA A 121 -22.24 12.46 -15.13
CA ALA A 121 -23.08 11.45 -15.78
C ALA A 121 -22.84 10.05 -15.20
N PHE A 122 -21.58 9.71 -14.91
CA PHE A 122 -21.22 8.44 -14.27
C PHE A 122 -21.80 8.36 -12.85
N SER A 123 -21.68 9.44 -12.07
CA SER A 123 -22.24 9.51 -10.72
C SER A 123 -23.77 9.39 -10.72
N LYS A 124 -24.45 9.95 -11.73
CA LYS A 124 -25.89 9.77 -11.93
C LYS A 124 -26.24 8.30 -12.24
N LEU A 125 -25.49 7.63 -13.12
CA LEU A 125 -25.66 6.20 -13.39
C LEU A 125 -25.49 5.33 -12.14
N LEU A 126 -24.58 5.68 -11.24
CA LEU A 126 -24.43 4.98 -9.95
C LEU A 126 -25.71 5.08 -9.12
N LEU A 127 -26.31 6.28 -9.00
CA LEU A 127 -27.58 6.46 -8.28
C LEU A 127 -28.71 5.62 -8.91
N GLU A 128 -28.83 5.66 -10.23
CA GLU A 128 -29.82 4.85 -11.00
C GLU A 128 -29.55 3.34 -10.90
N ALA A 129 -28.34 2.94 -10.50
CA ALA A 129 -27.96 1.56 -10.26
C ALA A 129 -28.11 1.11 -8.80
N GLY A 130 -28.73 1.93 -7.94
CA GLY A 130 -29.01 1.58 -6.56
C GLY A 130 -27.82 1.80 -5.61
N TYR A 131 -26.77 2.47 -6.08
CA TYR A 131 -25.68 2.90 -5.21
C TYR A 131 -26.08 4.17 -4.46
N THR A 132 -25.68 4.27 -3.19
CA THR A 132 -25.82 5.49 -2.40
C THR A 132 -24.53 6.30 -2.52
N LEU A 133 -24.63 7.51 -3.07
CA LEU A 133 -23.48 8.40 -3.19
C LEU A 133 -23.15 9.04 -1.83
N VAL A 134 -21.90 8.85 -1.38
CA VAL A 134 -21.42 9.43 -0.12
C VAL A 134 -20.74 10.77 -0.38
N SER A 135 -19.82 10.80 -1.35
CA SER A 135 -19.04 12.00 -1.67
C SER A 135 -18.36 11.88 -3.03
N THR A 136 -18.10 13.01 -3.67
CA THR A 136 -17.28 13.10 -4.88
C THR A 136 -16.21 14.16 -4.67
N HIS A 137 -14.95 13.82 -4.95
CA HIS A 137 -13.80 14.69 -4.80
C HIS A 137 -13.13 14.86 -6.16
N PHE A 138 -12.83 16.10 -6.52
CA PHE A 138 -12.04 16.43 -7.70
C PHE A 138 -10.67 16.91 -7.25
N TYR A 139 -9.65 16.16 -7.65
CA TYR A 139 -8.24 16.54 -7.53
C TYR A 139 -7.77 17.06 -8.90
N GLN A 140 -6.61 17.74 -8.95
CA GLN A 140 -6.11 18.40 -10.17
C GLN A 140 -6.12 17.50 -11.42
N SER A 141 -5.88 16.19 -11.28
CA SER A 141 -5.87 15.24 -12.39
C SER A 141 -6.69 13.95 -12.18
N ILE A 142 -7.40 13.80 -11.07
CA ILE A 142 -8.21 12.61 -10.75
C ILE A 142 -9.55 13.03 -10.16
N ALA A 143 -10.63 12.32 -10.51
CA ALA A 143 -11.90 12.40 -9.80
C ALA A 143 -12.17 11.11 -9.05
N ARG A 144 -12.62 11.20 -7.79
CA ARG A 144 -12.96 10.05 -6.94
C ARG A 144 -14.38 10.17 -6.41
N THR A 145 -15.20 9.16 -6.66
CA THR A 145 -16.55 9.03 -6.11
C THR A 145 -16.62 7.88 -5.12
N ILE A 146 -17.06 8.15 -3.90
CA ILE A 146 -17.26 7.15 -2.84
C ILE A 146 -18.74 6.81 -2.79
N VAL A 147 -19.06 5.51 -2.87
CA VAL A 147 -20.43 5.01 -2.80
C VAL A 147 -20.57 3.82 -1.86
N LEU A 148 -21.79 3.62 -1.37
CA LEU A 148 -22.24 2.43 -0.65
C LEU A 148 -23.21 1.63 -1.51
N HIS A 149 -23.29 0.32 -1.27
CA HIS A 149 -24.24 -0.57 -1.93
C HIS A 149 -24.78 -1.55 -0.88
N SER A 150 -26.09 -1.85 -0.89
CA SER A 150 -26.73 -2.73 0.10
C SER A 150 -26.08 -4.10 0.21
N ASP A 151 -25.61 -4.61 -0.93
CA ASP A 151 -25.01 -5.95 -1.03
C ASP A 151 -23.54 -5.99 -0.57
N LEU A 152 -22.94 -4.86 -0.17
CA LEU A 152 -21.54 -4.77 0.27
C LEU A 152 -21.42 -4.13 1.65
N SER A 153 -20.62 -4.76 2.52
CA SER A 153 -20.29 -4.24 3.86
C SER A 153 -19.16 -3.20 3.87
N VAL A 154 -18.60 -2.87 2.71
CA VAL A 154 -17.51 -1.88 2.56
C VAL A 154 -17.83 -0.92 1.43
N PRO A 155 -17.32 0.33 1.49
CA PRO A 155 -17.52 1.29 0.42
C PRO A 155 -16.77 0.89 -0.86
N LEU A 156 -17.32 1.31 -2.00
CA LEU A 156 -16.65 1.29 -3.28
C LEU A 156 -16.13 2.70 -3.59
N HIS A 157 -14.89 2.79 -4.07
CA HIS A 157 -14.30 4.02 -4.55
C HIS A 157 -14.09 3.92 -6.05
N PHE A 158 -14.77 4.75 -6.81
CA PHE A 158 -14.56 4.86 -8.24
C PHE A 158 -13.60 6.00 -8.55
N TYR A 159 -12.61 5.72 -9.40
CA TYR A 159 -11.60 6.68 -9.84
C TYR A 159 -11.70 6.89 -11.34
N TYR A 160 -11.78 8.15 -11.75
CA TYR A 160 -11.58 8.55 -13.14
C TYR A 160 -10.10 8.83 -13.38
N HIS A 161 -9.55 8.45 -14.54
CA HIS A 161 -8.13 8.62 -14.87
C HIS A 161 -7.15 7.94 -13.90
N GLY A 162 -7.51 6.80 -13.31
CA GLY A 162 -6.63 6.05 -12.41
C GLY A 162 -5.50 5.26 -13.09
N LYS A 163 -4.87 5.79 -14.16
CA LYS A 163 -3.75 5.14 -14.87
C LYS A 163 -2.56 4.90 -13.94
N GLU A 164 -2.19 5.91 -13.17
CA GLU A 164 -1.14 5.78 -12.15
C GLU A 164 -1.53 4.77 -11.08
N LEU A 165 -2.79 4.77 -10.61
CA LEU A 165 -3.28 3.80 -9.64
C LEU A 165 -3.22 2.36 -10.18
N MET A 166 -3.56 2.15 -11.45
CA MET A 166 -3.42 0.85 -12.13
C MET A 166 -1.94 0.44 -12.21
N ASN A 167 -1.05 1.34 -12.62
CA ASN A 167 0.39 1.06 -12.70
C ASN A 167 0.96 0.73 -11.32
N ASN A 168 0.56 1.45 -10.26
CA ASN A 168 1.00 1.19 -8.89
C ASN A 168 0.51 -0.17 -8.39
N THR A 169 -0.72 -0.54 -8.77
CA THR A 169 -1.29 -1.85 -8.45
C THR A 169 -0.50 -2.97 -9.12
N GLU A 170 -0.17 -2.82 -10.40
CA GLU A 170 0.62 -3.81 -11.15
C GLU A 170 2.05 -3.93 -10.60
N ARG A 171 2.70 -2.82 -10.26
CA ARG A 171 4.01 -2.81 -9.60
C ARG A 171 3.98 -3.57 -8.27
N ALA A 172 2.95 -3.35 -7.46
CA ALA A 172 2.77 -4.08 -6.20
C ALA A 172 2.55 -5.58 -6.44
N LEU A 173 1.73 -5.93 -7.44
CA LEU A 173 1.50 -7.31 -7.83
C LEU A 173 2.78 -8.03 -8.24
N GLN A 174 3.65 -7.37 -9.01
CA GLN A 174 4.94 -7.95 -9.43
C GLN A 174 5.85 -8.20 -8.23
N LEU A 175 6.05 -7.21 -7.37
CA LEU A 175 6.86 -7.36 -6.15
C LEU A 175 6.34 -8.49 -5.24
N PHE A 176 5.04 -8.56 -5.03
CA PHE A 176 4.44 -9.55 -4.13
C PHE A 176 4.37 -10.96 -4.73
N LYS A 177 4.44 -11.10 -6.06
CA LYS A 177 4.65 -12.41 -6.71
C LYS A 177 6.05 -12.95 -6.46
N GLU A 178 7.05 -12.07 -6.37
CA GLU A 178 8.44 -12.45 -6.07
C GLU A 178 8.62 -12.87 -4.60
N SER A 179 7.85 -12.27 -3.67
CA SER A 179 7.85 -12.65 -2.26
C SER A 179 6.49 -12.47 -1.59
N SER A 180 5.85 -13.60 -1.26
CA SER A 180 4.62 -13.60 -0.45
C SER A 180 4.86 -13.07 0.97
N SER A 181 6.06 -13.27 1.53
CA SER A 181 6.44 -12.71 2.83
C SER A 181 6.50 -11.17 2.81
N LEU A 182 6.93 -10.54 1.70
CA LEU A 182 6.85 -9.08 1.54
C LEU A 182 5.40 -8.58 1.47
N GLN A 183 4.50 -9.34 0.82
CA GLN A 183 3.07 -9.05 0.83
C GLN A 183 2.50 -9.11 2.25
N GLN A 184 2.85 -10.15 3.01
CA GLN A 184 2.43 -10.31 4.41
C GLN A 184 2.99 -9.18 5.28
N LEU A 185 4.26 -8.80 5.10
CA LEU A 185 4.86 -7.66 5.78
C LEU A 185 4.10 -6.36 5.47
N HIS A 186 3.80 -6.08 4.19
CA HIS A 186 2.99 -4.92 3.79
C HIS A 186 1.63 -4.89 4.49
N CYS A 187 0.92 -6.02 4.50
CA CYS A 187 -0.36 -6.16 5.19
C CYS A 187 -0.23 -5.91 6.69
N LEU A 188 0.81 -6.44 7.32
CA LEU A 188 1.07 -6.24 8.75
C LEU A 188 1.34 -4.76 9.06
N ILE A 189 2.23 -4.11 8.32
CA ILE A 189 2.52 -2.68 8.50
C ILE A 189 1.27 -1.83 8.29
N LYS A 190 0.45 -2.14 7.28
CA LYS A 190 -0.84 -1.49 7.06
C LYS A 190 -1.78 -1.67 8.25
N ALA A 191 -1.81 -2.86 8.87
CA ALA A 191 -2.65 -3.13 10.03
C ALA A 191 -2.18 -2.33 11.24
N ILE A 192 -0.86 -2.24 11.40
CA ILE A 192 -0.22 -1.48 12.46
C ILE A 192 -0.57 0.01 12.36
N CYS A 193 -0.39 0.60 11.18
CA CYS A 193 -0.73 2.02 10.96
C CYS A 193 -2.22 2.31 11.19
N ARG A 194 -3.11 1.36 10.86
CA ARG A 194 -4.55 1.50 11.13
C ARG A 194 -4.85 1.50 12.62
N HIS A 195 -4.27 0.56 13.35
CA HIS A 195 -4.45 0.46 14.79
C HIS A 195 -3.97 1.74 15.50
N LYS A 196 -2.83 2.31 15.06
CA LYS A 196 -2.29 3.57 15.59
C LYS A 196 -3.03 4.82 15.13
N CYS A 197 -4.12 4.70 14.36
CA CYS A 197 -4.86 5.84 13.80
C CYS A 197 -3.96 6.82 13.02
N ILE A 198 -2.97 6.25 12.31
CA ILE A 198 -2.05 6.98 11.42
C ILE A 198 -2.18 6.51 9.96
N HIS A 199 -3.16 5.64 9.65
CA HIS A 199 -3.44 5.16 8.30
C HIS A 199 -4.66 5.84 7.69
N GLY A 200 -4.54 6.31 6.45
CA GLY A 200 -5.65 6.96 5.76
C GLY A 200 -5.19 7.73 4.52
N PHE A 201 -6.15 8.17 3.71
CA PHE A 201 -5.91 9.01 2.53
C PHE A 201 -6.04 10.51 2.85
N THR A 202 -6.52 10.86 4.05
CA THR A 202 -6.83 12.24 4.47
C THR A 202 -6.07 12.61 5.74
N HIS A 203 -5.88 13.92 5.98
CA HIS A 203 -5.32 14.49 7.21
C HIS A 203 -3.87 14.07 7.53
N GLY A 204 -2.98 14.12 6.53
CA GLY A 204 -1.55 13.77 6.67
C GLY A 204 -1.25 12.34 7.17
N ASN A 205 -2.23 11.43 7.10
CA ASN A 205 -2.02 10.04 7.45
C ASN A 205 -1.17 9.30 6.41
N ILE A 206 -0.54 8.21 6.85
CA ILE A 206 0.24 7.31 6.01
C ILE A 206 -0.70 6.52 5.10
N SER A 207 -0.59 6.73 3.79
CA SER A 207 -1.39 6.01 2.80
C SER A 207 -0.92 4.58 2.60
N SER A 208 -1.80 3.67 2.14
CA SER A 208 -1.39 2.32 1.77
C SER A 208 -0.35 2.28 0.64
N HIS A 209 -0.35 3.29 -0.23
CA HIS A 209 0.65 3.43 -1.28
C HIS A 209 2.00 3.79 -0.68
N TYR A 210 2.06 4.73 0.27
CA TYR A 210 3.29 5.09 0.96
C TYR A 210 3.92 3.88 1.69
N ILE A 211 3.09 3.07 2.37
CA ILE A 211 3.56 1.81 2.98
C ILE A 211 4.13 0.85 1.92
N PHE A 212 3.50 0.75 0.75
CA PHE A 212 4.04 -0.03 -0.36
C PHE A 212 5.41 0.49 -0.80
N LEU A 213 5.60 1.80 -0.89
CA LEU A 213 6.89 2.40 -1.25
C LEU A 213 7.97 2.13 -0.20
N LEU A 214 7.65 2.18 1.09
CA LEU A 214 8.59 1.80 2.15
C LEU A 214 8.99 0.32 2.06
N VAL A 215 8.03 -0.58 1.84
CA VAL A 215 8.31 -2.02 1.68
C VAL A 215 9.12 -2.29 0.42
N GLN A 216 8.82 -1.59 -0.68
CA GLN A 216 9.60 -1.68 -1.92
C GLN A 216 11.02 -1.17 -1.71
N SER A 217 11.21 -0.04 -1.02
CA SER A 217 12.53 0.51 -0.68
C SER A 217 13.33 -0.48 0.17
N PHE A 218 12.69 -1.05 1.18
CA PHE A 218 13.28 -2.10 2.01
C PHE A 218 13.69 -3.32 1.17
N ALA A 219 12.83 -3.79 0.26
CA ALA A 219 13.13 -4.93 -0.61
C ALA A 219 14.39 -4.71 -1.47
N LEU A 220 14.64 -3.48 -1.94
CA LEU A 220 15.85 -3.13 -2.68
C LEU A 220 17.14 -3.24 -1.84
N THR A 221 17.04 -3.20 -0.51
CA THR A 221 18.19 -3.37 0.40
C THR A 221 18.52 -4.83 0.69
N LEU A 222 17.62 -5.76 0.36
CA LEU A 222 17.74 -7.17 0.69
C LEU A 222 18.57 -7.94 -0.34
N LEU A 223 19.30 -8.97 0.12
CA LEU A 223 19.83 -9.97 -0.80
C LEU A 223 18.72 -10.83 -1.39
N PRO A 224 18.96 -11.45 -2.57
CA PRO A 224 18.04 -12.44 -3.14
C PRO A 224 17.63 -13.54 -2.15
N LYS A 225 18.57 -14.05 -1.32
CA LYS A 225 18.29 -15.07 -0.29
C LYS A 225 17.40 -14.55 0.85
N GLN A 226 17.41 -13.24 1.11
CA GLN A 226 16.60 -12.62 2.16
C GLN A 226 15.17 -12.34 1.69
N LEU A 227 14.92 -12.24 0.38
CA LEU A 227 13.56 -12.09 -0.16
C LEU A 227 12.67 -13.31 0.07
N THR A 228 13.28 -14.49 0.26
CA THR A 228 12.60 -15.76 0.55
C THR A 228 12.43 -16.05 2.03
N GLU A 229 12.84 -15.13 2.90
CA GLU A 229 12.70 -15.26 4.35
C GLU A 229 11.24 -15.22 4.80
N THR A 230 10.98 -15.69 6.01
CA THR A 230 9.64 -15.64 6.62
C THR A 230 9.23 -14.20 6.95
N VAL A 231 7.92 -13.94 7.06
CA VAL A 231 7.43 -12.60 7.46
C VAL A 231 7.96 -12.15 8.82
N GLY A 232 8.21 -13.07 9.76
CA GLY A 232 8.82 -12.75 11.06
C GLY A 232 10.26 -12.26 10.91
N SER A 233 11.07 -12.95 10.09
CA SER A 233 12.42 -12.49 9.75
C SER A 233 12.39 -11.12 9.07
N LEU A 234 11.47 -10.93 8.10
CA LEU A 234 11.35 -9.68 7.37
C LEU A 234 10.88 -8.53 8.26
N LEU A 235 10.00 -8.76 9.24
CA LEU A 235 9.59 -7.74 10.22
C LEU A 235 10.80 -7.25 11.02
N ILE A 236 11.65 -8.16 11.51
CA ILE A 236 12.86 -7.81 12.25
C ILE A 236 13.78 -6.96 11.38
N LEU A 237 14.09 -7.42 10.17
CA LEU A 237 14.93 -6.67 9.23
C LEU A 237 14.32 -5.31 8.87
N PHE A 238 13.01 -5.25 8.69
CA PHE A 238 12.28 -4.03 8.37
C PHE A 238 12.33 -3.00 9.52
N THR A 239 12.16 -3.43 10.77
CA THR A 239 12.27 -2.51 11.92
C THR A 239 13.69 -1.94 12.07
N ASN A 240 14.73 -2.71 11.75
CA ASN A 240 16.10 -2.23 11.68
C ASN A 240 16.31 -1.25 10.52
N PHE A 241 15.76 -1.55 9.34
CA PHE A 241 15.76 -0.63 8.21
C PHE A 241 15.13 0.71 8.58
N ILE A 242 13.90 0.72 9.12
CA ILE A 242 13.19 1.95 9.51
C ILE A 242 13.92 2.75 10.60
N SER A 243 14.60 2.08 11.53
CA SER A 243 15.37 2.77 12.59
C SER A 243 16.49 3.64 11.99
N ASN A 244 17.13 3.16 10.93
CA ASN A 244 18.25 3.83 10.27
C ASN A 244 17.85 4.66 9.05
N TYR A 245 16.66 4.41 8.48
CA TYR A 245 16.15 5.16 7.34
C TYR A 245 15.83 6.59 7.78
N ASP A 246 16.51 7.52 7.12
CA ASP A 246 16.33 8.97 7.29
C ASP A 246 15.82 9.56 5.97
N GLU A 247 14.52 9.83 5.93
CA GLU A 247 13.84 10.41 4.76
C GLU A 247 14.31 11.83 4.43
N SER A 248 15.01 12.51 5.35
CA SER A 248 15.63 13.81 5.07
C SER A 248 16.94 13.71 4.29
N ILE A 249 17.48 12.50 4.12
CA ILE A 249 18.78 12.24 3.47
C ILE A 249 18.62 11.27 2.29
N TYR A 250 17.71 10.31 2.41
CA TYR A 250 17.55 9.21 1.47
C TYR A 250 16.17 9.18 0.85
N TYR A 251 16.10 8.94 -0.46
CA TYR A 251 14.86 8.66 -1.16
C TYR A 251 15.01 7.44 -2.06
N ALA A 252 13.96 6.63 -2.17
CA ALA A 252 13.94 5.52 -3.09
C ALA A 252 13.54 5.99 -4.50
N ASP A 253 14.45 5.84 -5.45
CA ASP A 253 14.11 5.98 -6.86
C ASP A 253 13.63 4.64 -7.39
N ILE A 254 12.30 4.54 -7.46
CA ILE A 254 11.60 3.32 -7.87
C ILE A 254 11.82 3.03 -9.36
N GLN A 255 12.15 4.03 -10.19
CA GLN A 255 12.39 3.82 -11.62
C GLN A 255 13.77 3.22 -11.87
N SER A 256 14.79 3.68 -11.16
CA SER A 256 16.14 3.10 -11.26
C SER A 256 16.35 1.87 -10.39
N GLY A 257 15.43 1.58 -9.46
CA GLY A 257 15.55 0.45 -8.54
C GLY A 257 16.65 0.67 -7.50
N ASN A 258 16.99 1.93 -7.19
CA ASN A 258 18.06 2.28 -6.25
C ASN A 258 17.52 3.17 -5.12
N ILE A 259 18.14 3.08 -3.94
CA ILE A 259 18.01 4.14 -2.94
C ILE A 259 19.10 5.17 -3.21
N LEU A 260 18.68 6.39 -3.49
CA LEU A 260 19.57 7.50 -3.78
C LEU A 260 19.78 8.35 -2.51
N CYS A 261 21.00 8.84 -2.34
CA CYS A 261 21.38 9.74 -1.26
C CYS A 261 21.46 11.15 -1.84
N GLU A 262 20.66 12.09 -1.34
CA GLU A 262 20.93 13.50 -1.61
C GLU A 262 22.12 13.91 -0.73
N GLN A 263 23.31 14.04 -1.34
CA GLN A 263 24.40 14.77 -0.68
C GLN A 263 23.88 16.18 -0.38
N LYS A 264 23.71 16.50 0.92
CA LYS A 264 23.28 17.79 1.47
C LYS A 264 23.74 18.97 0.61
N VAL A 265 22.89 19.43 -0.30
CA VAL A 265 22.93 20.82 -0.78
C VAL A 265 21.99 21.57 0.15
N HIS A 266 22.55 22.48 0.94
CA HIS A 266 21.86 23.34 1.92
C HIS A 266 20.39 23.61 1.56
N ARG A 267 19.47 22.97 2.30
CA ARG A 267 18.04 23.26 2.21
C ARG A 267 17.46 23.33 3.61
N THR A 268 16.73 24.41 3.88
CA THR A 268 16.17 24.80 5.18
C THR A 268 14.74 24.30 5.39
N GLU A 269 14.24 23.44 4.50
CA GLU A 269 12.88 22.89 4.59
C GLU A 269 12.93 21.35 4.49
N PRO A 270 12.21 20.61 5.36
CA PRO A 270 12.13 19.16 5.27
C PRO A 270 11.42 18.76 3.97
N TYR A 271 12.20 18.27 3.02
CA TYR A 271 11.73 17.90 1.69
C TYR A 271 11.15 16.48 1.72
N PHE A 272 9.84 16.36 1.93
CA PHE A 272 9.10 15.13 1.60
C PHE A 272 8.84 15.13 0.09
N GLU A 273 9.75 14.58 -0.70
CA GLU A 273 9.46 14.32 -2.11
C GLU A 273 9.79 12.86 -2.43
N ILE A 274 8.89 11.97 -2.00
CA ILE A 274 8.63 10.81 -2.84
C ILE A 274 8.13 11.40 -4.16
N ARG A 275 8.96 11.37 -5.20
CA ARG A 275 8.61 11.76 -6.58
C ARG A 275 7.58 10.81 -7.19
N SER A 276 6.39 10.93 -6.64
CA SER A 276 5.06 10.64 -7.16
C SER A 276 4.16 11.80 -6.67
N ALA A 277 4.73 13.02 -6.58
CA ALA A 277 4.06 14.23 -6.14
C ALA A 277 3.21 14.81 -7.28
N SER A 278 2.16 14.07 -7.62
CA SER A 278 0.87 14.67 -7.88
C SER A 278 0.01 14.27 -6.66
N PHE A 279 -0.87 15.14 -6.17
CA PHE A 279 -2.01 14.85 -5.26
C PHE A 279 -1.97 15.15 -3.75
N TYR A 280 -0.85 15.36 -3.04
CA TYR A 280 -0.89 15.31 -1.56
C TYR A 280 -0.64 16.63 -0.83
N ASP A 281 -1.60 17.00 0.02
CA ASP A 281 -1.51 18.05 1.04
C ASP A 281 -0.74 17.45 2.25
N MET A 282 0.58 17.69 2.30
CA MET A 282 1.54 16.93 3.15
C MET A 282 1.88 17.59 4.49
N HIS A 283 1.12 18.59 4.93
CA HIS A 283 1.49 19.39 6.10
C HIS A 283 1.63 18.62 7.43
N ASP A 284 0.93 17.48 7.62
CA ASP A 284 0.98 16.66 8.85
C ASP A 284 1.73 15.31 8.72
N VAL A 285 2.25 14.99 7.54
CA VAL A 285 2.95 13.71 7.26
C VAL A 285 4.19 13.50 8.15
N PRO A 286 5.01 14.52 8.46
CA PRO A 286 6.19 14.33 9.31
C PRO A 286 5.86 13.78 10.70
N TYR A 287 4.80 14.28 11.35
CA TYR A 287 4.41 13.82 12.70
C TYR A 287 3.91 12.37 12.68
N LYS A 288 3.05 12.02 11.72
CA LYS A 288 2.51 10.65 11.60
C LYS A 288 3.59 9.64 11.24
N TYR A 289 4.57 10.05 10.46
CA TYR A 289 5.76 9.25 10.22
C TYR A 289 6.61 9.04 11.47
N CYS A 290 6.82 10.05 12.31
CA CYS A 290 7.49 9.88 13.60
C CYS A 290 6.78 8.82 14.47
N VAL A 291 5.44 8.90 14.59
CA VAL A 291 4.66 7.90 15.32
C VAL A 291 4.84 6.49 14.74
N PHE A 292 4.88 6.37 13.41
CA PHE A 292 5.17 5.10 12.74
C PHE A 292 6.57 4.58 13.09
N LYS A 293 7.60 5.42 12.98
CA LYS A 293 8.99 5.08 13.30
C LYS A 293 9.15 4.66 14.76
N ASP A 294 8.56 5.41 15.70
CA ASP A 294 8.56 5.08 17.13
C ASP A 294 7.90 3.73 17.40
N THR A 295 6.77 3.46 16.75
CA THR A 295 6.09 2.16 16.84
C THR A 295 6.98 1.02 16.31
N MET A 296 7.67 1.21 15.18
CA MET A 296 8.60 0.21 14.63
C MET A 296 9.80 -0.02 15.56
N MET A 297 10.34 1.04 16.17
CA MET A 297 11.43 0.95 17.15
C MET A 297 10.99 0.22 18.43
N GLU A 298 9.76 0.46 18.90
CA GLU A 298 9.19 -0.23 20.06
C GLU A 298 9.01 -1.73 19.81
N ILE A 299 8.47 -2.11 18.65
CA ILE A 299 8.38 -3.52 18.23
C ILE A 299 9.77 -4.15 18.21
N SER A 300 10.77 -3.49 17.62
CA SER A 300 12.17 -3.97 17.61
C SER A 300 12.73 -4.16 19.03
N ARG A 301 12.45 -3.23 19.95
CA ARG A 301 12.89 -3.32 21.36
C ARG A 301 12.23 -4.50 22.07
N LEU A 302 10.92 -4.69 21.91
CA LEU A 302 10.19 -5.78 22.55
C LEU A 302 10.60 -7.14 22.00
N LEU A 303 10.74 -7.29 20.69
CA LEU A 303 11.24 -8.55 20.08
C LEU A 303 12.61 -8.95 20.66
N ARG A 304 13.51 -7.98 20.87
CA ARG A 304 14.81 -8.22 21.54
C ARG A 304 14.67 -8.62 23.01
N TYR A 305 13.74 -8.01 23.75
CA TYR A 305 13.49 -8.38 25.14
C TYR A 305 12.98 -9.82 25.28
N TYR A 306 12.02 -10.22 24.44
CA TYR A 306 11.43 -11.56 24.48
C TYR A 306 12.33 -12.67 23.94
N GLU A 307 13.45 -12.32 23.30
CA GLU A 307 14.53 -13.26 22.99
C GLU A 307 15.52 -13.49 24.13
N SER A 308 15.44 -12.68 25.20
CA SER A 308 16.40 -12.80 26.30
C SER A 308 16.24 -14.13 27.04
N PRO A 309 17.34 -14.82 27.38
CA PRO A 309 17.29 -16.09 28.13
C PRO A 309 16.43 -15.95 29.40
N GLY A 310 15.45 -16.83 29.56
CA GLY A 310 14.57 -16.87 30.74
C GLY A 310 13.24 -16.15 30.59
N VAL A 311 12.97 -15.48 29.47
CA VAL A 311 11.66 -14.88 29.20
C VAL A 311 10.76 -15.89 28.47
N VAL A 312 9.66 -16.29 29.10
CA VAL A 312 8.60 -17.11 28.48
C VAL A 312 7.35 -16.26 28.39
N ALA A 313 7.07 -15.73 27.21
CA ALA A 313 5.85 -14.99 26.94
C ALA A 313 5.40 -15.23 25.50
N PRO A 314 4.08 -15.38 25.25
CA PRO A 314 3.56 -15.48 23.89
C PRO A 314 3.87 -14.18 23.13
N ILE A 315 4.27 -14.31 21.87
CA ILE A 315 4.65 -13.18 21.02
C ILE A 315 3.47 -12.23 20.79
N SER A 316 2.23 -12.72 20.96
CA SER A 316 1.01 -11.92 20.99
C SER A 316 1.09 -10.74 21.96
N ILE A 317 1.82 -10.88 23.08
CA ILE A 317 2.04 -9.79 24.05
C ILE A 317 2.88 -8.66 23.43
N VAL A 318 3.79 -8.94 22.51
CA VAL A 318 4.54 -7.89 21.78
C VAL A 318 3.59 -7.00 21.00
N PHE A 319 2.60 -7.61 20.36
CA PHE A 319 1.61 -6.87 19.60
C PHE A 319 0.66 -6.11 20.55
N GLU A 320 0.16 -6.76 21.59
CA GLU A 320 -0.73 -6.17 22.60
C GLU A 320 -0.07 -4.98 23.33
N LEU A 321 1.20 -5.07 23.72
CA LEU A 321 1.94 -3.98 24.38
C LEU A 321 2.20 -2.79 23.45
N CYS A 322 2.33 -3.04 22.16
CA CYS A 322 2.34 -1.99 21.14
C CYS A 322 0.92 -1.46 20.85
N GLY A 323 -0.08 -1.90 21.59
CA GLY A 323 -1.48 -1.49 21.51
C GLY A 323 -2.35 -2.39 20.63
N PHE A 324 -1.78 -3.27 19.80
CA PHE A 324 -2.48 -3.96 18.70
C PHE A 324 -3.65 -4.85 19.11
#